data_AF-A0AB38GDP8-F1
#
_entry.id   AF-A0AB38GDP8-F1
#
_cell.length_a   1.000
_cell.length_b   1.000
_cell.length_c   1.000
_cell.angle_alpha   90.00
_cell.angle_beta   90.00
_cell.angle_gamma   90.00
#
_symmetry.space_group_name_H-M   'P 1'
#
loop_
_entity.id
_entity.type
_entity.pdbx_description
1 polymer ?
#
loop_
_entity_poly.entity_id
_entity_poly.type
_entity_poly.pdbx_seq_one_letter_code
_entity_poly.pdbx_strand_id
1 'polypeptide(L)'
;MLLVHFHTYKDVVDQLLVYANEKGLKDITLVDGLNENEHLKEDKEGKWQNIVKLKLYGSDFTFKPKKVLKDEVETIYSEDKKIVKQIGYKKVFNKDIKIKKITELIEEVPVHLPLKITSLSKAFSESKIKTVRNLDKWNTKNIKSMLSVFENAKTFNQDISNWDTSNVTNMSGMFKDAAQFNQSLNEWKVHNVVEMEDMFAGASSFNQNLNKWKTTSLENMKQMFWDASKFNGDISTWDVSKVKTLYNTFADATSFNQDISNWITSNVTIMEGTFSRANKFSYSLIKWNVGKVTTTKDFNKGIQSILGEDKLPKFTVPITYS
;
A
#
# COMPACT_ATOMS: atom_id res chain seq x y z
N MET A 1 28.69 -1.70 -18.55
CA MET A 1 27.40 -2.04 -17.91
C MET A 1 26.30 -1.41 -18.78
N LEU A 2 25.58 -2.23 -19.57
CA LEU A 2 24.58 -1.72 -20.50
C LEU A 2 23.45 -1.05 -19.72
N LEU A 3 23.29 0.26 -19.93
CA LEU A 3 22.21 1.07 -19.37
C LEU A 3 20.89 0.57 -19.95
N VAL A 4 20.20 -0.30 -19.20
CA VAL A 4 18.88 -0.84 -19.59
C VAL A 4 17.87 0.31 -19.51
N HIS A 5 17.45 0.82 -20.67
CA HIS A 5 16.47 1.90 -20.81
C HIS A 5 15.12 1.44 -20.23
N PHE A 6 14.26 2.35 -19.75
CA PHE A 6 13.02 1.92 -19.09
C PHE A 6 11.85 1.65 -20.04
N HIS A 7 11.91 2.14 -21.28
CA HIS A 7 10.83 1.99 -22.26
C HIS A 7 11.13 0.92 -23.30
N THR A 8 10.25 -0.08 -23.41
CA THR A 8 10.18 -1.04 -24.49
C THR A 8 9.11 -0.64 -25.51
N TYR A 9 9.08 -1.33 -26.65
CA TYR A 9 7.96 -1.20 -27.59
C TYR A 9 6.63 -1.68 -26.98
N LYS A 10 6.66 -2.75 -26.19
CA LYS A 10 5.48 -3.25 -25.46
C LYS A 10 4.86 -2.19 -24.57
N ASP A 11 5.71 -1.43 -23.86
CA ASP A 11 5.26 -0.37 -22.97
C ASP A 11 4.48 0.74 -23.68
N VAL A 12 4.86 1.07 -24.93
CA VAL A 12 4.15 2.06 -25.73
C VAL A 12 2.76 1.54 -26.10
N VAL A 13 2.67 0.28 -26.53
CA VAL A 13 1.39 -0.36 -26.88
C VAL A 13 0.48 -0.44 -25.67
N ASP A 14 1.00 -0.92 -24.54
CA ASP A 14 0.23 -1.03 -23.29
C ASP A 14 -0.29 0.33 -22.84
N GLN A 15 0.54 1.38 -22.92
CA GLN A 15 0.11 2.72 -22.56
C GLN A 15 -0.89 3.32 -23.55
N LEU A 16 -0.75 3.04 -24.86
CA LEU A 16 -1.71 3.49 -25.87
C LEU A 16 -3.06 2.79 -25.70
N LEU A 17 -3.08 1.47 -25.46
CA LEU A 17 -4.28 0.69 -25.23
C LEU A 17 -5.12 1.24 -24.07
N VAL A 18 -4.46 1.71 -23.01
CA VAL A 18 -5.12 2.33 -21.85
C VAL A 18 -5.99 3.53 -22.26
N TYR A 19 -5.47 4.43 -23.11
CA TYR A 19 -6.24 5.59 -23.59
C TYR A 19 -7.17 5.25 -24.77
N ALA A 20 -6.76 4.32 -25.63
CA ALA A 20 -7.49 3.92 -26.83
C ALA A 20 -8.80 3.19 -26.48
N ASN A 21 -8.78 2.34 -25.45
CA ASN A 21 -9.96 1.60 -24.99
C ASN A 21 -11.10 2.54 -24.56
N GLU A 22 -10.80 3.68 -23.95
CA GLU A 22 -11.81 4.71 -23.59
C GLU A 22 -12.45 5.37 -24.81
N LYS A 23 -11.78 5.32 -25.96
CA LYS A 23 -12.28 5.82 -27.25
C LYS A 23 -12.90 4.70 -28.11
N GLY A 24 -13.06 3.50 -27.56
CA GLY A 24 -13.61 2.35 -28.29
C GLY A 24 -12.63 1.69 -29.26
N LEU A 25 -11.34 1.95 -29.13
CA LEU A 25 -10.28 1.36 -29.96
C LEU A 25 -9.59 0.23 -29.17
N LYS A 26 -9.90 -1.03 -29.51
CA LYS A 26 -9.54 -2.21 -28.70
C LYS A 26 -8.47 -3.12 -29.30
N ASP A 27 -8.11 -2.93 -30.57
CA ASP A 27 -7.23 -3.83 -31.33
C ASP A 27 -5.93 -3.13 -31.77
N ILE A 28 -5.20 -2.57 -30.80
CA ILE A 28 -3.86 -2.00 -31.04
C ILE A 28 -2.80 -3.04 -30.65
N THR A 29 -2.02 -3.51 -31.63
CA THR A 29 -0.94 -4.47 -31.42
C THR A 29 0.35 -4.01 -32.10
N LEU A 30 1.50 -4.62 -31.77
CA LEU A 30 2.73 -4.43 -32.55
C LEU A 30 2.61 -5.15 -33.91
N VAL A 31 3.21 -4.59 -34.96
CA VAL A 31 3.34 -5.31 -36.24
C VAL A 31 4.19 -6.57 -36.03
N ASP A 32 3.82 -7.66 -36.72
CA ASP A 32 4.48 -8.96 -36.62
C ASP A 32 5.99 -8.86 -36.89
N GLY A 33 6.78 -9.62 -36.13
CA GLY A 33 8.23 -9.67 -36.26
C GLY A 33 9.01 -8.59 -35.48
N LEU A 34 8.33 -7.68 -34.78
CA LEU A 34 8.96 -6.77 -33.82
C LEU A 34 9.23 -7.47 -32.48
N ASN A 35 10.42 -7.24 -31.91
CA ASN A 35 10.71 -7.68 -30.55
C ASN A 35 10.06 -6.72 -29.54
N GLU A 36 8.97 -7.15 -28.92
CA GLU A 36 8.21 -6.34 -27.95
C GLU A 36 9.05 -5.88 -26.75
N ASN A 37 10.07 -6.67 -26.38
CA ASN A 37 10.97 -6.40 -25.26
C ASN A 37 12.18 -5.55 -25.65
N GLU A 38 12.33 -5.19 -26.93
CA GLU A 38 13.38 -4.28 -27.35
C GLU A 38 13.12 -2.89 -26.77
N HIS A 39 14.19 -2.30 -26.25
CA HIS A 39 14.16 -0.98 -25.65
C HIS A 39 14.18 0.12 -26.72
N LEU A 40 13.34 1.13 -26.52
CA LEU A 40 13.42 2.39 -27.24
C LEU A 40 14.76 3.06 -26.93
N LYS A 41 15.36 3.67 -27.96
CA LYS A 41 16.63 4.41 -27.87
C LYS A 41 16.41 5.76 -27.18
N GLU A 42 17.34 6.19 -26.34
CA GLU A 42 17.28 7.49 -25.65
C GLU A 42 17.42 8.65 -26.63
N ASP A 43 16.46 9.58 -26.63
CA ASP A 43 16.47 10.74 -27.51
C ASP A 43 17.21 11.91 -26.85
N LYS A 44 18.41 12.23 -27.34
CA LYS A 44 19.04 13.53 -27.04
C LYS A 44 18.28 14.60 -27.83
N GLU A 45 17.69 15.57 -27.13
CA GLU A 45 17.09 16.78 -27.70
C GLU A 45 16.10 16.54 -28.87
N GLY A 46 15.09 15.69 -28.65
CA GLY A 46 13.88 15.64 -29.50
C GLY A 46 14.03 14.93 -30.85
N LYS A 47 15.04 14.07 -31.03
CA LYS A 47 15.16 13.24 -32.24
C LYS A 47 14.17 12.07 -32.22
N TRP A 48 13.31 11.98 -33.24
CA TRP A 48 12.28 10.95 -33.41
C TRP A 48 12.87 9.65 -33.99
N GLN A 49 13.92 9.12 -33.36
CA GLN A 49 14.65 7.94 -33.87
C GLN A 49 13.92 6.61 -33.57
N ASN A 50 12.96 6.64 -32.65
CA ASN A 50 12.13 5.49 -32.31
C ASN A 50 10.92 5.44 -33.25
N ILE A 51 10.78 4.34 -34.00
CA ILE A 51 9.66 4.09 -34.90
C ILE A 51 8.92 2.86 -34.39
N VAL A 52 7.74 3.09 -33.84
CA VAL A 52 6.86 2.03 -33.33
C VAL A 52 5.84 1.73 -34.41
N LYS A 53 5.92 0.56 -35.03
CA LYS A 53 4.92 0.10 -36.00
C LYS A 53 3.83 -0.69 -35.29
N LEU A 54 2.60 -0.31 -35.52
CA LEU A 54 1.43 -0.82 -34.83
C LEU A 54 0.38 -1.28 -35.84
N LYS A 55 -0.46 -2.23 -35.46
CA LYS A 55 -1.70 -2.57 -36.15
C LYS A 55 -2.87 -1.99 -35.37
N LEU A 56 -3.83 -1.38 -36.06
CA LEU A 56 -5.15 -1.03 -35.53
C LEU A 56 -6.22 -1.67 -36.41
N TYR A 57 -6.99 -2.62 -35.89
CA TYR A 57 -7.99 -3.37 -36.67
C TYR A 57 -7.40 -3.97 -37.96
N GLY A 58 -6.21 -4.58 -37.84
CA GLY A 58 -5.47 -5.17 -38.97
C GLY A 58 -4.78 -4.17 -39.91
N SER A 59 -4.96 -2.86 -39.71
CA SER A 59 -4.30 -1.82 -40.53
C SER A 59 -3.00 -1.33 -39.88
N ASP A 60 -1.91 -1.33 -40.64
CA ASP A 60 -0.62 -0.85 -40.17
C ASP A 60 -0.59 0.68 -40.05
N PHE A 61 -0.03 1.18 -38.96
CA PHE A 61 0.32 2.58 -38.78
C PHE A 61 1.63 2.74 -38.03
N THR A 62 2.23 3.93 -38.11
CA THR A 62 3.50 4.23 -37.46
C THR A 62 3.32 5.33 -36.42
N PHE A 63 3.71 5.04 -35.20
CA PHE A 63 3.86 6.01 -34.13
C PHE A 63 5.35 6.32 -33.91
N LYS A 64 5.68 7.61 -33.81
CA LYS A 64 7.03 8.04 -33.47
C LYS A 64 6.98 8.82 -32.16
N PRO A 65 7.50 8.28 -31.04
CA PRO A 65 7.59 9.00 -29.78
C PRO A 65 8.41 10.29 -29.96
N LYS A 66 7.95 11.39 -29.36
CA LYS A 66 8.68 12.67 -29.37
C LYS A 66 9.92 12.65 -28.48
N LYS A 67 9.83 11.92 -27.36
CA LYS A 67 10.86 11.85 -26.33
C LYS A 67 10.78 10.51 -25.62
N VAL A 68 11.92 9.84 -25.49
CA VAL A 68 12.11 8.65 -24.64
C VAL A 68 12.99 9.05 -23.47
N LEU A 69 12.44 8.98 -22.26
CA LEU A 69 13.14 9.34 -21.03
C LEU A 69 13.94 8.15 -20.51
N LYS A 70 15.01 8.42 -19.75
CA LYS A 70 15.96 7.37 -19.34
C LYS A 70 15.58 6.69 -18.03
N ASP A 71 15.35 7.49 -16.99
CA ASP A 71 15.12 6.99 -15.63
C ASP A 71 13.98 7.73 -14.90
N GLU A 72 13.49 8.85 -15.44
CA GLU A 72 12.57 9.73 -14.73
C GLU A 72 11.62 10.46 -15.68
N VAL A 73 10.38 10.58 -15.25
CA VAL A 73 9.33 11.41 -15.84
C VAL A 73 8.93 12.44 -14.81
N GLU A 74 8.97 13.72 -15.20
CA GLU A 74 8.55 14.81 -14.32
C GLU A 74 7.04 14.87 -14.17
N THR A 75 6.59 15.27 -12.98
CA THR A 75 5.18 15.59 -12.75
C THR A 75 4.88 16.93 -13.39
N ILE A 76 3.83 17.00 -14.22
CA ILE A 76 3.36 18.25 -14.81
C ILE A 76 2.05 18.63 -14.13
N TYR A 77 1.95 19.88 -13.67
CA TYR A 77 0.80 20.41 -12.96
C TYR A 77 0.04 21.45 -13.80
N SER A 78 -1.20 21.75 -13.43
CA SER A 78 -1.87 23.01 -13.78
C SER A 78 -1.16 24.21 -13.16
N GLU A 79 -1.45 25.41 -13.67
CA GLU A 79 -0.84 26.66 -13.18
C GLU A 79 -1.11 26.92 -11.70
N ASP A 80 -2.31 26.58 -11.22
CA ASP A 80 -2.73 26.66 -9.81
C ASP A 80 -2.20 25.51 -8.93
N LYS A 81 -1.49 24.54 -9.54
CA LYS A 81 -0.96 23.34 -8.88
C LYS A 81 -2.01 22.46 -8.18
N LYS A 82 -3.27 22.50 -8.62
CA LYS A 82 -4.35 21.66 -8.10
C LYS A 82 -4.61 20.39 -8.91
N ILE A 83 -4.19 20.37 -10.18
CA ILE A 83 -4.40 19.25 -11.10
C ILE A 83 -3.05 18.71 -11.54
N VAL A 84 -2.86 17.40 -11.42
CA VAL A 84 -1.75 16.71 -12.08
C VAL A 84 -2.14 16.41 -13.52
N LYS A 85 -1.47 17.04 -14.48
CA LYS A 85 -1.65 16.79 -15.93
C LYS A 85 -0.85 15.57 -16.40
N GLN A 86 0.30 15.30 -15.77
CA GLN A 86 1.13 14.13 -16.04
C GLN A 86 1.70 13.60 -14.72
N ILE A 87 1.51 12.31 -14.46
CA ILE A 87 2.11 11.63 -13.32
C ILE A 87 3.62 11.52 -13.53
N GLY A 88 4.40 12.09 -12.61
CA GLY A 88 5.83 11.86 -12.55
C GLY A 88 6.17 10.55 -11.85
N TYR A 89 7.22 9.89 -12.31
CA TYR A 89 7.71 8.64 -11.73
C TYR A 89 9.20 8.47 -12.05
N LYS A 90 9.90 7.66 -11.26
CA LYS A 90 11.32 7.39 -11.44
C LYS A 90 11.67 5.94 -11.17
N LYS A 91 12.64 5.43 -11.91
CA LYS A 91 13.27 4.13 -11.65
C LYS A 91 14.12 4.26 -10.39
N VAL A 92 13.92 3.38 -9.42
CA VAL A 92 14.72 3.29 -8.21
C VAL A 92 15.61 2.04 -8.24
N PHE A 93 16.55 1.95 -7.30
CA PHE A 93 17.37 0.74 -7.12
C PHE A 93 16.45 -0.49 -6.99
N ASN A 94 16.84 -1.62 -7.60
CA ASN A 94 16.07 -2.87 -7.72
C ASN A 94 14.94 -2.91 -8.78
N LYS A 95 14.99 -2.05 -9.81
CA LYS A 95 14.09 -2.03 -10.99
C LYS A 95 12.66 -1.57 -10.73
N ASP A 96 12.29 -1.25 -9.49
CA ASP A 96 10.98 -0.67 -9.22
C ASP A 96 10.85 0.72 -9.86
N ILE A 97 9.64 1.03 -10.31
CA ILE A 97 9.29 2.33 -10.87
C ILE A 97 8.33 2.98 -9.88
N LYS A 98 8.85 3.97 -9.18
CA LYS A 98 8.18 4.65 -8.08
C LYS A 98 7.56 5.94 -8.58
N ILE A 99 6.29 6.16 -8.28
CA ILE A 99 5.63 7.45 -8.49
C ILE A 99 6.31 8.55 -7.67
N LYS A 100 6.40 9.76 -8.22
CA LYS A 100 6.86 10.93 -7.45
C LYS A 100 5.78 11.34 -6.45
N LYS A 101 6.20 11.87 -5.30
CA LYS A 101 5.28 12.49 -4.34
C LYS A 101 4.49 13.58 -5.06
N ILE A 102 3.17 13.51 -4.93
CA ILE A 102 2.22 14.48 -5.43
C ILE A 102 2.04 15.55 -4.34
N THR A 103 1.91 16.82 -4.73
CA THR A 103 1.80 17.92 -3.77
C THR A 103 0.53 17.82 -2.93
N GLU A 104 0.56 18.40 -1.73
CA GLU A 104 -0.46 18.16 -0.68
C GLU A 104 -1.88 18.68 -1.01
N LEU A 105 -2.02 19.58 -1.98
CA LEU A 105 -3.29 20.25 -2.33
C LEU A 105 -3.89 19.77 -3.66
N ILE A 106 -3.52 18.56 -4.10
CA ILE A 106 -3.99 18.03 -5.38
C ILE A 106 -5.44 17.55 -5.28
N GLU A 107 -6.27 18.13 -6.14
CA GLU A 107 -7.69 17.87 -6.25
C GLU A 107 -8.00 16.85 -7.35
N GLU A 108 -7.07 16.66 -8.31
CA GLU A 108 -7.25 15.77 -9.44
C GLU A 108 -5.94 15.17 -9.95
N VAL A 109 -6.01 13.90 -10.33
CA VAL A 109 -4.98 13.19 -11.07
C VAL A 109 -5.48 12.72 -12.44
N PRO A 110 -4.59 12.38 -13.38
CA PRO A 110 -5.00 11.73 -14.62
C PRO A 110 -5.77 10.44 -14.32
N VAL A 111 -6.75 10.13 -15.17
CA VAL A 111 -7.59 8.93 -15.04
C VAL A 111 -6.76 7.65 -15.00
N HIS A 112 -5.68 7.61 -15.77
CA HIS A 112 -4.85 6.43 -15.89
C HIS A 112 -3.53 6.60 -15.14
N LEU A 113 -3.28 5.65 -14.23
CA LEU A 113 -1.96 5.43 -13.68
C LEU A 113 -1.05 4.80 -14.75
N PRO A 114 0.16 5.33 -15.02
CA PRO A 114 1.10 4.69 -15.93
C PRO A 114 1.38 3.23 -15.52
N LEU A 115 1.16 2.29 -16.45
CA LEU A 115 1.17 0.85 -16.16
C LEU A 115 2.52 0.34 -15.62
N LYS A 116 3.60 1.05 -15.87
CA LYS A 116 4.94 0.67 -15.41
C LYS A 116 5.17 0.91 -13.94
N ILE A 117 4.39 1.78 -13.32
CA ILE A 117 4.58 2.11 -11.91
C ILE A 117 4.34 0.84 -11.12
N THR A 118 5.30 0.48 -10.27
CA THR A 118 5.23 -0.66 -9.35
C THR A 118 5.21 -0.21 -7.89
N SER A 119 5.40 1.07 -7.62
CA SER A 119 5.42 1.61 -6.26
C SER A 119 4.65 2.93 -6.20
N LEU A 120 3.64 2.95 -5.31
CA LEU A 120 2.93 4.17 -4.92
C LEU A 120 3.57 4.83 -3.68
N SER A 121 4.79 4.45 -3.32
CA SER A 121 5.32 4.78 -2.00
C SER A 121 5.40 6.29 -1.79
N LYS A 122 4.75 6.82 -0.73
CA LYS A 122 4.67 8.26 -0.42
C LYS A 122 3.99 9.11 -1.50
N ALA A 123 3.15 8.53 -2.37
CA ALA A 123 2.51 9.28 -3.46
C ALA A 123 1.67 10.46 -2.95
N PHE A 124 0.90 10.26 -1.88
CA PHE A 124 -0.03 11.24 -1.30
C PHE A 124 0.24 11.49 0.19
N SER A 125 1.46 11.22 0.65
CA SER A 125 1.85 11.50 2.03
C SER A 125 1.65 12.99 2.32
N GLU A 126 1.08 13.33 3.46
CA GLU A 126 0.73 14.68 3.93
C GLU A 126 -0.35 15.38 3.08
N SER A 127 -1.08 14.64 2.23
CA SER A 127 -2.21 15.21 1.49
C SER A 127 -3.21 15.88 2.45
N LYS A 128 -3.61 17.10 2.10
CA LYS A 128 -4.57 17.91 2.85
C LYS A 128 -5.99 17.82 2.26
N ILE A 129 -6.15 17.09 1.17
CA ILE A 129 -7.43 16.96 0.46
C ILE A 129 -8.12 15.65 0.86
N LYS A 130 -9.44 15.74 1.11
CA LYS A 130 -10.28 14.60 1.48
C LYS A 130 -10.43 13.57 0.37
N THR A 131 -10.59 14.05 -0.87
CA THR A 131 -10.82 13.24 -2.08
C THR A 131 -10.09 13.83 -3.28
N VAL A 132 -9.43 12.99 -4.04
CA VAL A 132 -8.72 13.32 -5.28
C VAL A 132 -9.49 12.73 -6.47
N ARG A 133 -9.95 13.59 -7.37
CA ARG A 133 -10.71 13.20 -8.56
C ARG A 133 -9.89 12.24 -9.43
N ASN A 134 -10.56 11.18 -9.89
CA ASN A 134 -10.04 10.08 -10.70
C ASN A 134 -9.09 9.10 -10.00
N LEU A 135 -8.74 9.31 -8.73
CA LEU A 135 -7.85 8.40 -8.00
C LEU A 135 -8.45 6.99 -7.85
N ASP A 136 -9.78 6.92 -7.71
CA ASP A 136 -10.57 5.70 -7.73
C ASP A 136 -10.41 4.94 -9.05
N LYS A 137 -10.14 5.60 -10.18
CA LYS A 137 -10.08 4.94 -11.50
C LYS A 137 -8.74 4.28 -11.78
N TRP A 138 -7.75 4.43 -10.91
CA TRP A 138 -6.41 3.91 -11.14
C TRP A 138 -6.39 2.38 -11.16
N ASN A 139 -5.80 1.84 -12.22
CA ASN A 139 -5.47 0.42 -12.30
C ASN A 139 -4.19 0.14 -11.50
N THR A 140 -4.35 -0.39 -10.28
CA THR A 140 -3.22 -0.67 -9.36
C THR A 140 -2.66 -2.09 -9.48
N LYS A 141 -3.06 -2.89 -10.48
CA LYS A 141 -2.65 -4.31 -10.60
C LYS A 141 -1.14 -4.54 -10.61
N ASN A 142 -0.35 -3.56 -11.06
CA ASN A 142 1.11 -3.67 -11.15
C ASN A 142 1.83 -3.18 -9.88
N ILE A 143 1.10 -2.64 -8.90
CA ILE A 143 1.66 -2.10 -7.67
C ILE A 143 2.11 -3.23 -6.75
N LYS A 144 3.35 -3.13 -6.30
CA LYS A 144 4.02 -4.02 -5.34
C LYS A 144 4.24 -3.35 -3.99
N SER A 145 4.38 -2.02 -3.96
CA SER A 145 4.57 -1.28 -2.71
C SER A 145 3.57 -0.13 -2.57
N MET A 146 2.89 -0.11 -1.44
CA MET A 146 2.02 0.96 -0.94
C MET A 146 2.58 1.57 0.36
N LEU A 147 3.91 1.60 0.49
CA LEU A 147 4.60 2.20 1.64
C LEU A 147 4.21 3.67 1.82
N SER A 148 3.59 4.03 2.93
CA SER A 148 3.26 5.41 3.30
C SER A 148 2.44 6.20 2.26
N VAL A 149 1.56 5.56 1.48
CA VAL A 149 0.82 6.28 0.40
C VAL A 149 0.08 7.50 0.95
N PHE A 150 -0.61 7.36 2.07
CA PHE A 150 -1.42 8.40 2.72
C PHE A 150 -0.93 8.71 4.14
N GLU A 151 0.36 8.48 4.42
CA GLU A 151 0.97 8.84 5.71
C GLU A 151 0.75 10.34 5.99
N ASN A 152 0.27 10.71 7.18
CA ASN A 152 -0.08 12.08 7.57
C ASN A 152 -1.15 12.77 6.72
N ALA A 153 -1.89 12.05 5.87
CA ALA A 153 -2.99 12.60 5.08
C ALA A 153 -4.25 12.75 5.95
N LYS A 154 -4.20 13.66 6.94
CA LYS A 154 -5.14 13.74 8.06
C LYS A 154 -6.61 13.84 7.66
N THR A 155 -6.91 14.45 6.52
CA THR A 155 -8.28 14.66 6.02
C THR A 155 -8.73 13.62 4.99
N PHE A 156 -7.82 12.80 4.47
CA PHE A 156 -8.10 11.83 3.41
C PHE A 156 -9.11 10.78 3.89
N ASN A 157 -10.18 10.59 3.11
CA ASN A 157 -11.22 9.60 3.40
C ASN A 157 -11.97 9.20 2.12
N GLN A 158 -11.25 9.10 1.00
CA GLN A 158 -11.82 8.68 -0.28
C GLN A 158 -11.91 7.16 -0.36
N ASP A 159 -13.01 6.66 -0.94
CA ASP A 159 -13.15 5.24 -1.27
C ASP A 159 -12.10 4.81 -2.30
N ILE A 160 -11.31 3.82 -1.92
CA ILE A 160 -10.28 3.15 -2.73
C ILE A 160 -10.42 1.62 -2.63
N SER A 161 -11.61 1.15 -2.26
CA SER A 161 -11.93 -0.28 -2.11
C SER A 161 -11.74 -1.07 -3.42
N ASN A 162 -11.77 -0.38 -4.55
CA ASN A 162 -11.62 -0.96 -5.88
C ASN A 162 -10.16 -1.11 -6.36
N TRP A 163 -9.18 -0.63 -5.59
CA TRP A 163 -7.77 -0.88 -5.89
C TRP A 163 -7.45 -2.38 -5.82
N ASP A 164 -6.80 -2.89 -6.86
CA ASP A 164 -6.24 -4.23 -6.85
C ASP A 164 -4.93 -4.24 -6.05
N THR A 165 -4.91 -4.97 -4.94
CA THR A 165 -3.75 -5.13 -4.06
C THR A 165 -3.09 -6.50 -4.20
N SER A 166 -3.50 -7.33 -5.16
CA SER A 166 -3.06 -8.74 -5.22
C SER A 166 -1.56 -8.93 -5.36
N ASN A 167 -0.84 -7.95 -5.90
CA ASN A 167 0.61 -8.00 -6.08
C ASN A 167 1.40 -7.21 -5.03
N VAL A 168 0.71 -6.58 -4.07
CA VAL A 168 1.34 -5.76 -3.04
C VAL A 168 1.99 -6.65 -1.99
N THR A 169 3.25 -6.35 -1.66
CA THR A 169 4.02 -7.04 -0.61
C THR A 169 4.31 -6.15 0.59
N ASN A 170 4.24 -4.82 0.43
CA ASN A 170 4.51 -3.86 1.50
C ASN A 170 3.42 -2.78 1.55
N MET A 171 2.76 -2.67 2.71
CA MET A 171 1.74 -1.67 3.05
C MET A 171 2.12 -0.85 4.29
N SER A 172 3.40 -0.86 4.70
CA SER A 172 3.83 -0.18 5.93
C SER A 172 3.48 1.30 5.89
N GLY A 173 2.94 1.83 6.98
CA GLY A 173 2.58 3.23 7.16
C GLY A 173 1.53 3.77 6.19
N MET A 174 0.84 2.92 5.40
CA MET A 174 -0.02 3.38 4.30
C MET A 174 -1.05 4.43 4.73
N PHE A 175 -1.64 4.28 5.92
CA PHE A 175 -2.60 5.22 6.53
C PHE A 175 -2.12 5.75 7.88
N LYS A 176 -0.81 5.72 8.14
CA LYS A 176 -0.24 6.26 9.38
C LYS A 176 -0.65 7.73 9.54
N ASP A 177 -1.22 8.11 10.67
CA ASP A 177 -1.74 9.45 10.98
C ASP A 177 -2.80 9.99 9.99
N ALA A 178 -3.43 9.12 9.18
CA ALA A 178 -4.59 9.48 8.34
C ALA A 178 -5.87 9.53 9.20
N ALA A 179 -5.91 10.51 10.10
CA ALA A 179 -6.85 10.57 11.22
C ALA A 179 -8.34 10.41 10.86
N GLN A 180 -8.76 10.86 9.68
CA GLN A 180 -10.16 10.78 9.21
C GLN A 180 -10.46 9.57 8.32
N PHE A 181 -9.47 8.75 7.96
CA PHE A 181 -9.67 7.61 7.07
C PHE A 181 -10.53 6.54 7.75
N ASN A 182 -11.64 6.16 7.11
CA ASN A 182 -12.56 5.13 7.62
C ASN A 182 -13.35 4.45 6.47
N GLN A 183 -12.70 4.22 5.33
CA GLN A 183 -13.32 3.52 4.20
C GLN A 183 -13.13 2.01 4.32
N SER A 184 -14.08 1.24 3.78
CA SER A 184 -14.00 -0.22 3.79
C SER A 184 -12.86 -0.71 2.91
N LEU A 185 -12.04 -1.61 3.47
CA LEU A 185 -10.91 -2.25 2.79
C LEU A 185 -11.03 -3.78 2.76
N ASN A 186 -12.19 -4.32 3.17
CA ASN A 186 -12.32 -5.75 3.45
C ASN A 186 -12.15 -6.62 2.18
N GLU A 187 -12.41 -6.07 0.99
CA GLU A 187 -12.23 -6.79 -0.28
C GLU A 187 -10.78 -6.79 -0.81
N TRP A 188 -9.86 -6.10 -0.13
CA TRP A 188 -8.44 -6.10 -0.53
C TRP A 188 -7.82 -7.49 -0.40
N LYS A 189 -7.01 -7.83 -1.40
CA LYS A 189 -6.27 -9.08 -1.48
C LYS A 189 -4.90 -8.87 -0.84
N VAL A 190 -4.72 -9.29 0.41
CA VAL A 190 -3.46 -9.09 1.16
C VAL A 190 -2.62 -10.36 1.35
N HIS A 191 -2.92 -11.43 0.62
CA HIS A 191 -2.25 -12.74 0.75
C HIS A 191 -0.75 -12.74 0.42
N ASN A 192 -0.26 -11.73 -0.30
CA ASN A 192 1.16 -11.54 -0.61
C ASN A 192 1.84 -10.47 0.27
N VAL A 193 1.09 -9.79 1.15
CA VAL A 193 1.62 -8.72 1.98
C VAL A 193 2.44 -9.31 3.14
N VAL A 194 3.68 -8.86 3.24
CA VAL A 194 4.65 -9.26 4.26
C VAL A 194 4.78 -8.21 5.35
N GLU A 195 4.70 -6.92 4.96
CA GLU A 195 4.96 -5.77 5.82
C GLU A 195 3.70 -4.89 5.96
N MET A 196 3.19 -4.73 7.19
CA MET A 196 2.11 -3.83 7.58
C MET A 196 2.46 -2.99 8.83
N GLU A 197 3.75 -2.77 9.09
CA GLU A 197 4.22 -1.92 10.18
C GLU A 197 3.57 -0.52 10.10
N ASP A 198 3.07 -0.01 11.21
CA ASP A 198 2.41 1.30 11.33
C ASP A 198 1.20 1.54 10.39
N MET A 199 0.66 0.51 9.71
CA MET A 199 -0.30 0.71 8.60
C MET A 199 -1.47 1.63 8.95
N PHE A 200 -2.05 1.48 10.16
CA PHE A 200 -3.13 2.31 10.69
C PHE A 200 -2.75 3.04 11.99
N ALA A 201 -1.45 3.17 12.28
CA ALA A 201 -1.01 3.89 13.47
C ALA A 201 -1.53 5.34 13.43
N GLY A 202 -2.20 5.83 14.48
CA GLY A 202 -2.79 7.18 14.53
C GLY A 202 -4.00 7.40 13.60
N ALA A 203 -4.49 6.39 12.89
CA ALA A 203 -5.72 6.45 12.10
C ALA A 203 -6.97 6.42 13.01
N SER A 204 -7.11 7.45 13.84
CA SER A 204 -8.04 7.50 14.97
C SER A 204 -9.52 7.30 14.62
N SER A 205 -9.93 7.52 13.37
CA SER A 205 -11.31 7.27 12.93
C SER A 205 -11.56 5.89 12.33
N PHE A 206 -10.51 5.11 12.05
CA PHE A 206 -10.62 3.85 11.34
C PHE A 206 -11.29 2.77 12.22
N ASN A 207 -12.41 2.22 11.76
CA ASN A 207 -13.18 1.18 12.45
C ASN A 207 -13.92 0.27 11.47
N GLN A 208 -13.19 -0.30 10.50
CA GLN A 208 -13.75 -1.19 9.48
C GLN A 208 -13.32 -2.64 9.74
N ASN A 209 -14.21 -3.58 9.43
CA ASN A 209 -13.89 -5.01 9.48
C ASN A 209 -12.86 -5.37 8.40
N LEU A 210 -11.90 -6.22 8.77
CA LEU A 210 -10.82 -6.72 7.90
C LEU A 210 -10.78 -8.25 7.90
N ASN A 211 -11.89 -8.90 8.23
CA ASN A 211 -11.98 -10.34 8.43
C ASN A 211 -11.96 -11.17 7.14
N LYS A 212 -12.04 -10.54 5.95
CA LYS A 212 -11.82 -11.21 4.66
C LYS A 212 -10.34 -11.24 4.25
N TRP A 213 -9.48 -10.52 4.96
CA TRP A 213 -8.04 -10.50 4.67
C TRP A 213 -7.42 -11.87 4.96
N LYS A 214 -6.70 -12.40 3.96
CA LYS A 214 -5.87 -13.59 4.13
C LYS A 214 -4.44 -13.13 4.44
N THR A 215 -4.02 -13.22 5.69
CA THR A 215 -2.71 -12.71 6.16
C THR A 215 -1.60 -13.78 6.18
N THR A 216 -1.71 -14.82 5.35
CA THR A 216 -0.83 -16.02 5.35
C THR A 216 0.66 -15.73 5.06
N SER A 217 0.99 -14.53 4.60
CA SER A 217 2.37 -14.08 4.32
C SER A 217 2.85 -12.98 5.26
N LEU A 218 2.01 -12.52 6.20
CA LEU A 218 2.30 -11.39 7.08
C LEU A 218 3.39 -11.77 8.09
N GLU A 219 4.48 -11.01 8.09
CA GLU A 219 5.62 -11.21 9.01
C GLU A 219 5.78 -10.06 9.99
N ASN A 220 5.43 -8.83 9.58
CA ASN A 220 5.58 -7.62 10.39
C ASN A 220 4.28 -6.83 10.47
N MET A 221 3.77 -6.67 11.69
CA MET A 221 2.60 -5.85 12.03
C MET A 221 2.87 -4.98 13.27
N LYS A 222 4.14 -4.61 13.46
CA LYS A 222 4.56 -3.71 14.54
C LYS A 222 3.74 -2.42 14.48
N GLN A 223 3.19 -2.01 15.63
CA GLN A 223 2.43 -0.76 15.77
C GLN A 223 1.23 -0.62 14.80
N MET A 224 0.73 -1.72 14.21
CA MET A 224 -0.25 -1.67 13.13
C MET A 224 -1.49 -0.83 13.44
N PHE A 225 -1.98 -0.88 14.68
CA PHE A 225 -3.14 -0.11 15.18
C PHE A 225 -2.76 0.76 16.38
N TRP A 226 -1.48 1.14 16.52
CA TRP A 226 -1.04 2.02 17.61
C TRP A 226 -1.78 3.35 17.55
N ASP A 227 -2.46 3.76 18.62
CA ASP A 227 -3.28 4.99 18.68
C ASP A 227 -4.43 5.07 17.65
N ALA A 228 -4.83 3.93 17.08
CA ALA A 228 -6.07 3.81 16.30
C ALA A 228 -7.28 3.74 17.26
N SER A 229 -7.53 4.83 17.98
CA SER A 229 -8.40 4.84 19.18
C SER A 229 -9.83 4.33 18.98
N LYS A 230 -10.43 4.47 17.79
CA LYS A 230 -11.77 3.92 17.47
C LYS A 230 -11.76 2.51 16.88
N PHE A 231 -10.59 1.95 16.58
CA PHE A 231 -10.51 0.66 15.90
C PHE A 231 -11.10 -0.46 16.76
N ASN A 232 -12.14 -1.10 16.24
CA ASN A 232 -12.75 -2.30 16.77
C ASN A 232 -13.29 -3.19 15.62
N GLY A 233 -12.65 -3.13 14.45
CA GLY A 233 -13.03 -3.94 13.30
C GLY A 233 -12.61 -5.40 13.47
N ASP A 234 -13.45 -6.33 13.00
CA ASP A 234 -13.19 -7.77 13.08
C ASP A 234 -11.90 -8.15 12.33
N ILE A 235 -10.96 -8.78 13.07
CA ILE A 235 -9.69 -9.35 12.62
C ILE A 235 -9.48 -10.77 13.16
N SER A 236 -10.56 -11.41 13.62
CA SER A 236 -10.54 -12.75 14.26
C SER A 236 -10.01 -13.85 13.34
N THR A 237 -10.10 -13.65 12.02
CA THR A 237 -9.75 -14.61 10.98
C THR A 237 -8.28 -14.56 10.54
N TRP A 238 -7.51 -13.61 11.07
CA TRP A 238 -6.12 -13.42 10.62
C TRP A 238 -5.22 -14.60 11.01
N ASP A 239 -4.44 -15.05 10.04
CA ASP A 239 -3.32 -15.95 10.25
C ASP A 239 -2.08 -15.10 10.60
N VAL A 240 -1.66 -15.17 11.87
CA VAL A 240 -0.44 -14.51 12.36
C VAL A 240 0.70 -15.50 12.60
N SER A 241 0.62 -16.72 12.04
CA SER A 241 1.60 -17.79 12.28
C SER A 241 3.02 -17.44 11.83
N LYS A 242 3.19 -16.49 10.90
CA LYS A 242 4.52 -16.00 10.45
C LYS A 242 4.99 -14.75 11.17
N VAL A 243 4.12 -14.05 11.89
CA VAL A 243 4.42 -12.79 12.57
C VAL A 243 5.49 -12.99 13.63
N LYS A 244 6.49 -12.11 13.64
CA LYS A 244 7.62 -12.17 14.59
C LYS A 244 7.42 -11.28 15.82
N THR A 245 6.65 -10.21 15.69
CA THR A 245 6.49 -9.21 16.74
C THR A 245 5.07 -8.67 16.78
N LEU A 246 4.56 -8.51 18.01
CA LEU A 246 3.32 -7.79 18.33
C LEU A 246 3.61 -6.48 19.09
N TYR A 247 4.82 -5.93 18.89
CA TYR A 247 5.26 -4.69 19.53
C TYR A 247 4.25 -3.57 19.30
N ASN A 248 3.68 -3.04 20.39
CA ASN A 248 2.72 -1.94 20.40
C ASN A 248 1.53 -2.08 19.41
N THR A 249 1.20 -3.30 18.96
CA THR A 249 0.23 -3.50 17.88
C THR A 249 -1.13 -2.86 18.17
N PHE A 250 -1.63 -2.95 19.41
CA PHE A 250 -2.88 -2.34 19.85
C PHE A 250 -2.67 -1.30 20.96
N ALA A 251 -1.43 -0.82 21.16
CA ALA A 251 -1.19 0.22 22.15
C ALA A 251 -2.07 1.45 21.85
N ASP A 252 -2.71 2.03 22.85
CA ASP A 252 -3.64 3.16 22.71
C ASP A 252 -4.90 2.93 21.83
N ALA A 253 -5.13 1.70 21.33
CA ALA A 253 -6.36 1.34 20.62
C ALA A 253 -7.52 1.17 21.63
N THR A 254 -7.93 2.27 22.25
CA THR A 254 -8.83 2.29 23.43
C THR A 254 -10.21 1.66 23.19
N SER A 255 -10.65 1.55 21.93
CA SER A 255 -11.93 0.90 21.59
C SER A 255 -11.81 -0.59 21.24
N PHE A 256 -10.61 -1.12 21.06
CA PHE A 256 -10.40 -2.47 20.55
C PHE A 256 -10.86 -3.54 21.55
N ASN A 257 -11.78 -4.40 21.11
CA ASN A 257 -12.32 -5.52 21.88
C ASN A 257 -12.87 -6.60 20.93
N GLN A 258 -12.02 -7.14 20.06
CA GLN A 258 -12.35 -8.25 19.16
C GLN A 258 -11.76 -9.57 19.67
N ASP A 259 -12.44 -10.68 19.37
CA ASP A 259 -11.94 -12.02 19.73
C ASP A 259 -10.77 -12.43 18.83
N ILE A 260 -9.57 -12.40 19.39
CA ILE A 260 -8.32 -12.85 18.78
C ILE A 260 -7.70 -14.05 19.52
N SER A 261 -8.51 -14.76 20.32
CA SER A 261 -8.07 -15.91 21.11
C SER A 261 -7.56 -17.07 20.25
N ASN A 262 -7.98 -17.13 18.97
CA ASN A 262 -7.59 -18.17 18.01
C ASN A 262 -6.33 -17.84 17.19
N TRP A 263 -5.70 -16.68 17.39
CA TRP A 263 -4.47 -16.33 16.70
C TRP A 263 -3.32 -17.30 16.99
N ILE A 264 -2.59 -17.70 15.94
CA ILE A 264 -1.45 -18.62 16.04
C ILE A 264 -0.16 -17.83 16.34
N THR A 265 0.18 -17.66 17.62
CA THR A 265 1.30 -16.80 18.05
C THR A 265 2.66 -17.52 18.20
N SER A 266 2.78 -18.78 17.77
CA SER A 266 3.96 -19.64 18.07
C SER A 266 5.31 -19.15 17.53
N ASN A 267 5.31 -18.14 16.65
CA ASN A 267 6.52 -17.51 16.10
C ASN A 267 6.79 -16.10 16.63
N VAL A 268 5.93 -15.55 17.48
CA VAL A 268 6.12 -14.23 18.08
C VAL A 268 7.21 -14.29 19.14
N THR A 269 8.16 -13.36 19.05
CA THR A 269 9.27 -13.21 20.01
C THR A 269 9.15 -11.94 20.86
N ILE A 270 8.45 -10.91 20.37
CA ILE A 270 8.31 -9.62 21.07
C ILE A 270 6.82 -9.32 21.25
N MET A 271 6.40 -9.13 22.50
CA MET A 271 5.06 -8.67 22.87
C MET A 271 5.10 -7.41 23.76
N GLU A 272 6.15 -6.61 23.62
CA GLU A 272 6.24 -5.35 24.37
C GLU A 272 5.10 -4.40 23.97
N GLY A 273 4.36 -3.93 24.98
CA GLY A 273 3.29 -2.96 24.85
C GLY A 273 2.09 -3.37 24.00
N THR A 274 1.93 -4.65 23.65
CA THR A 274 0.90 -5.12 22.70
C THR A 274 -0.50 -4.55 22.97
N PHE A 275 -0.92 -4.49 24.23
CA PHE A 275 -2.19 -3.94 24.73
C PHE A 275 -2.00 -2.77 25.70
N SER A 276 -0.88 -2.06 25.65
CA SER A 276 -0.63 -0.89 26.51
C SER A 276 -1.73 0.16 26.29
N ARG A 277 -2.48 0.50 27.34
CA ARG A 277 -3.62 1.44 27.31
C ARG A 277 -4.76 1.05 26.35
N ALA A 278 -4.86 -0.23 25.98
CA ALA A 278 -6.00 -0.80 25.25
C ALA A 278 -7.17 -1.12 26.21
N ASN A 279 -7.76 -0.08 26.81
CA ASN A 279 -8.60 -0.19 28.00
C ASN A 279 -9.86 -1.07 27.86
N LYS A 280 -10.37 -1.30 26.64
CA LYS A 280 -11.56 -2.13 26.40
C LYS A 280 -11.27 -3.59 26.08
N PHE A 281 -10.01 -3.98 25.85
CA PHE A 281 -9.71 -5.35 25.45
C PHE A 281 -9.91 -6.32 26.61
N SER A 282 -10.78 -7.31 26.43
CA SER A 282 -11.26 -8.18 27.52
C SER A 282 -11.29 -9.68 27.23
N TYR A 283 -10.91 -10.10 26.02
CA TYR A 283 -10.93 -11.51 25.62
C TYR A 283 -9.78 -12.31 26.24
N SER A 284 -10.02 -13.59 26.48
CA SER A 284 -9.01 -14.51 27.02
C SER A 284 -7.96 -14.87 25.97
N LEU A 285 -6.69 -14.76 26.35
CA LEU A 285 -5.52 -15.07 25.51
C LEU A 285 -4.77 -16.32 26.00
N ILE A 286 -5.35 -17.09 26.93
CA ILE A 286 -4.71 -18.28 27.54
C ILE A 286 -4.24 -19.29 26.49
N LYS A 287 -4.89 -19.34 25.32
CA LYS A 287 -4.56 -20.26 24.21
C LYS A 287 -3.34 -19.83 23.38
N TRP A 288 -2.87 -18.59 23.53
CA TRP A 288 -1.71 -18.11 22.77
C TRP A 288 -0.45 -18.88 23.15
N ASN A 289 0.25 -19.38 22.12
CA ASN A 289 1.57 -19.97 22.30
C ASN A 289 2.61 -18.87 22.41
N VAL A 290 3.19 -18.72 23.61
CA VAL A 290 4.17 -17.68 23.93
C VAL A 290 5.57 -18.25 24.23
N GLY A 291 5.84 -19.50 23.84
CA GLY A 291 7.09 -20.19 24.18
C GLY A 291 8.36 -19.57 23.57
N LYS A 292 8.23 -18.73 22.54
CA LYS A 292 9.34 -17.99 21.92
C LYS A 292 9.43 -16.53 22.37
N VAL A 293 8.51 -16.06 23.21
CA VAL A 293 8.47 -14.65 23.64
C VAL A 293 9.64 -14.36 24.57
N THR A 294 10.44 -13.36 24.22
CA THR A 294 11.63 -12.92 24.96
C THR A 294 11.40 -11.62 25.72
N THR A 295 10.40 -10.82 25.35
CA THR A 295 10.03 -9.58 26.05
C THR A 295 8.52 -9.35 26.07
N THR A 296 8.03 -8.94 27.23
CA THR A 296 6.63 -8.62 27.56
C THR A 296 6.51 -7.30 28.31
N LYS A 297 7.54 -6.44 28.22
CA LYS A 297 7.54 -5.13 28.86
C LYS A 297 6.28 -4.34 28.49
N ASP A 298 5.63 -3.75 29.47
CA ASP A 298 4.43 -2.93 29.32
C ASP A 298 3.25 -3.63 28.58
N PHE A 299 3.25 -4.97 28.49
CA PHE A 299 2.31 -5.77 27.66
C PHE A 299 0.87 -5.26 27.69
N ASN A 300 0.33 -5.00 28.87
CA ASN A 300 -1.02 -4.49 29.11
C ASN A 300 -1.02 -3.28 30.07
N LYS A 301 0.05 -2.46 30.06
CA LYS A 301 0.20 -1.30 30.95
C LYS A 301 -0.94 -0.29 30.77
N GLY A 302 -1.60 0.10 31.86
CA GLY A 302 -2.57 1.20 31.85
C GLY A 302 -3.53 1.13 33.03
N ILE A 303 -3.90 2.28 33.60
CA ILE A 303 -4.74 2.40 34.82
C ILE A 303 -6.13 1.76 34.65
N GLN A 304 -6.60 1.61 33.39
CA GLN A 304 -7.92 1.08 33.05
C GLN A 304 -7.84 -0.24 32.27
N SER A 305 -6.73 -0.96 32.33
CA SER A 305 -6.63 -2.28 31.70
C SER A 305 -7.56 -3.28 32.39
N ILE A 306 -8.48 -3.87 31.63
CA ILE A 306 -9.42 -4.91 32.12
C ILE A 306 -8.95 -6.33 31.78
N LEU A 307 -7.75 -6.46 31.23
CA LEU A 307 -7.11 -7.74 30.92
C LEU A 307 -6.41 -8.27 32.20
N GLY A 308 -7.19 -8.97 33.02
CA GLY A 308 -6.73 -9.61 34.25
C GLY A 308 -5.81 -10.80 34.03
N GLU A 309 -5.10 -11.22 35.08
CA GLU A 309 -4.13 -12.33 35.05
C GLU A 309 -4.76 -13.66 34.61
N ASP A 310 -6.04 -13.88 34.94
CA ASP A 310 -6.82 -15.05 34.56
C ASP A 310 -7.03 -15.20 33.04
N LYS A 311 -6.79 -14.12 32.28
CA LYS A 311 -6.94 -14.07 30.83
C LYS A 311 -5.62 -14.06 30.08
N LEU A 312 -4.49 -13.93 30.77
CA LEU A 312 -3.19 -13.79 30.14
C LEU A 312 -2.65 -15.15 29.63
N PRO A 313 -1.83 -15.15 28.55
CA PRO A 313 -1.03 -16.30 28.20
C PRO A 313 -0.05 -16.64 29.35
N LYS A 314 0.34 -17.90 29.47
CA LYS A 314 1.38 -18.33 30.43
C LYS A 314 2.76 -17.96 29.90
N PHE A 315 3.19 -16.72 30.11
CA PHE A 315 4.51 -16.26 29.70
C PHE A 315 5.64 -16.95 30.46
N THR A 316 6.74 -17.23 29.75
CA THR A 316 8.00 -17.73 30.34
C THR A 316 8.86 -16.60 30.90
N VAL A 317 8.67 -15.37 30.40
CA VAL A 317 9.28 -14.14 30.89
C VAL A 317 8.24 -13.28 31.63
N PRO A 318 8.55 -12.71 32.79
CA PRO A 318 7.58 -11.93 33.56
C PRO A 318 7.23 -10.62 32.83
N ILE A 319 5.96 -10.20 32.94
CA ILE A 319 5.55 -8.87 32.51
C ILE A 319 6.21 -7.85 33.44
N THR A 320 6.86 -6.84 32.85
CA THR A 320 7.50 -5.74 33.59
C THR A 320 6.87 -4.41 33.18
N TYR A 321 6.91 -3.41 34.06
CA TYR A 321 6.34 -2.10 33.79
C TYR A 321 7.40 -1.01 33.98
N SER A 322 7.45 -0.05 33.05
CA SER A 322 8.38 1.10 33.11
C SER A 322 7.79 2.37 33.70
#